data_AF-A0A8H6A672-F1
#
_entry.id   AF-A0A8H6A672-F1
#
_cell.length_a   1.000
_cell.length_b   1.000
_cell.length_c   1.000
_cell.angle_alpha   90.00
_cell.angle_beta   90.00
_cell.angle_gamma   90.00
#
_symmetry.space_group_name_H-M   'P 1'
#
loop_
_entity.id
_entity.type
_entity.pdbx_description
1 polymer ?
#
loop_
_entity_poly.entity_id
_entity_poly.type
_entity_poly.pdbx_seq_one_letter_code
_entity_poly.pdbx_strand_id
1 'polypeptide(L)'
;MLNISKIVALPSQLGLEDLGLSPSVLGELRRSFTEMIHVAWAVNFTLGERSFEAQHIRGIHKLINHCLSSERPSPAAFYFCSSISVAAATRLPATIAEAPIPELSWAQNMGYARSKLVVERIVYVAAKQTSMTARIPRVGQNMASILKSLPAVDETIIASSGYRGERRSTIEGDQPQREHKKVVQRFRCFFHVQNAKTFRLAEDLLPALRRSGLEFDVLPKRQWDPRKNPAIELLDFSTDKYDNDNPGRVWLSFEMKTQAASPALSGGVELIESGLVEKFIDVLRRNEWQS
;
A
#
# COMPACT_ATOMS: atom_id res chain seq x y z
N MET A 1 9.95 15.11 -19.55
CA MET A 1 9.18 14.46 -20.63
C MET A 1 9.28 12.95 -20.46
N LEU A 2 8.14 12.25 -20.50
CA LEU A 2 8.08 10.79 -20.53
C LEU A 2 8.51 10.29 -21.93
N ASN A 3 9.42 9.32 -21.99
CA ASN A 3 9.80 8.70 -23.26
C ASN A 3 8.83 7.55 -23.57
N ILE A 4 7.81 7.83 -24.38
CA ILE A 4 6.72 6.90 -24.70
C ILE A 4 7.21 5.64 -25.43
N SER A 5 8.34 5.69 -26.14
CA SER A 5 8.88 4.50 -26.83
C SER A 5 9.32 3.38 -25.88
N LYS A 6 9.41 3.65 -24.57
CA LYS A 6 9.68 2.66 -23.53
C LYS A 6 8.42 1.98 -22.99
N ILE A 7 7.23 2.35 -23.47
CA ILE A 7 5.95 1.88 -22.95
C ILE A 7 5.32 0.97 -23.99
N VAL A 8 4.99 -0.25 -23.56
CA VAL A 8 4.17 -1.20 -24.31
C VAL A 8 2.94 -1.50 -23.47
N ALA A 9 1.76 -1.24 -24.02
CA ALA A 9 0.49 -1.53 -23.36
C ALA A 9 -0.05 -2.87 -23.86
N LEU A 10 -0.28 -3.80 -22.92
CA LEU A 10 -0.81 -5.13 -23.21
C LEU A 10 -2.16 -5.29 -22.49
N PRO A 11 -3.27 -5.51 -23.22
CA PRO A 11 -4.54 -5.82 -22.58
C PRO A 11 -4.44 -7.20 -21.93
N SER A 12 -4.55 -7.25 -20.60
CA SER A 12 -4.41 -8.49 -19.83
C SER A 12 -5.62 -8.77 -18.96
N GLN A 13 -5.94 -10.06 -18.81
CA GLN A 13 -6.88 -10.59 -17.85
C GLN A 13 -6.15 -11.49 -16.86
N LEU A 14 -5.78 -10.95 -15.71
CA LEU A 14 -4.93 -11.65 -14.72
C LEU A 14 -5.57 -12.93 -14.18
N GLY A 15 -6.89 -13.05 -14.24
CA GLY A 15 -7.61 -14.27 -13.87
C GLY A 15 -7.41 -15.45 -14.82
N LEU A 16 -6.89 -15.24 -16.05
CA LEU A 16 -6.65 -16.27 -17.08
C LEU A 16 -5.21 -16.80 -17.04
N GLU A 17 -4.99 -18.07 -17.41
CA GLU A 17 -3.68 -18.75 -17.25
C GLU A 17 -2.55 -18.09 -18.05
N ASP A 18 -2.89 -17.62 -19.22
CA ASP A 18 -2.05 -16.90 -20.18
C ASP A 18 -2.09 -15.38 -19.98
N LEU A 19 -2.70 -14.91 -18.88
CA LEU A 19 -2.99 -13.50 -18.62
C LEU A 19 -3.84 -12.84 -19.73
N GLY A 20 -4.52 -13.62 -20.58
CA GLY A 20 -5.20 -13.14 -21.78
C GLY A 20 -4.25 -12.67 -22.88
N LEU A 21 -2.98 -13.08 -22.86
CA LEU A 21 -1.95 -12.67 -23.81
C LEU A 21 -1.66 -13.77 -24.84
N SER A 22 -1.23 -13.37 -26.04
CA SER A 22 -0.87 -14.33 -27.07
C SER A 22 0.40 -15.12 -26.72
N PRO A 23 0.56 -16.36 -27.23
CA PRO A 23 1.77 -17.16 -26.97
C PRO A 23 3.07 -16.45 -27.36
N SER A 24 3.05 -15.63 -28.42
CA SER A 24 4.22 -14.85 -28.85
C SER A 24 4.64 -13.84 -27.78
N VAL A 25 3.68 -13.10 -27.21
CA VAL A 25 3.93 -12.10 -26.17
C VAL A 25 4.43 -12.79 -24.90
N LEU A 26 3.81 -13.91 -24.50
CA LEU A 26 4.26 -14.68 -23.35
C LEU A 26 5.68 -15.22 -23.53
N GLY A 27 6.03 -15.71 -24.72
CA GLY A 27 7.39 -16.13 -25.04
C GLY A 27 8.39 -14.98 -24.92
N GLU A 28 8.03 -13.78 -25.39
CA GLU A 28 8.88 -12.60 -25.26
C GLU A 28 9.07 -12.19 -23.79
N LEU A 29 7.99 -12.20 -23.00
CA LEU A 29 8.06 -11.94 -21.56
C LEU A 29 8.99 -12.94 -20.87
N ARG A 30 8.86 -14.25 -21.14
CA ARG A 30 9.73 -15.27 -20.52
C ARG A 30 11.22 -15.04 -20.81
N ARG A 31 11.58 -14.56 -22.01
CA ARG A 31 12.97 -14.28 -22.38
C ARG A 31 13.52 -12.97 -21.83
N SER A 32 12.69 -11.94 -21.73
CA SER A 32 13.16 -10.56 -21.49
C SER A 32 12.91 -10.07 -20.07
N PHE A 33 11.85 -10.54 -19.43
CA PHE A 33 11.28 -9.94 -18.24
C PHE A 33 12.18 -10.10 -17.01
N THR A 34 12.44 -8.98 -16.35
CA THR A 34 13.34 -8.91 -15.18
C THR A 34 12.60 -8.76 -13.87
N GLU A 35 11.52 -7.98 -13.87
CA GLU A 35 10.87 -7.52 -12.66
C GLU A 35 9.38 -7.27 -12.91
N MET A 36 8.54 -7.71 -11.98
CA MET A 36 7.12 -7.42 -11.96
C MET A 36 6.77 -6.52 -10.79
N ILE A 37 6.15 -5.38 -11.07
CA ILE A 37 5.63 -4.49 -10.04
C ILE A 37 4.10 -4.55 -10.09
N HIS A 38 3.51 -5.33 -9.21
CA HIS A 38 2.06 -5.51 -9.15
C HIS A 38 1.43 -4.54 -8.13
N VAL A 39 0.86 -3.45 -8.67
CA VAL A 39 0.12 -2.43 -7.91
C VAL A 39 -1.39 -2.55 -8.10
N ALA A 40 -1.83 -3.18 -9.21
CA ALA A 40 -3.24 -3.25 -9.60
C ALA A 40 -4.08 -4.09 -8.62
N TRP A 41 -4.98 -3.44 -7.90
CA TRP A 41 -5.90 -4.11 -6.98
C TRP A 41 -7.22 -3.36 -6.89
N ALA A 42 -8.34 -4.06 -6.75
CA ALA A 42 -9.61 -3.41 -6.47
C ALA A 42 -9.57 -2.79 -5.07
N VAL A 43 -9.54 -1.47 -4.99
CA VAL A 43 -9.64 -0.76 -3.70
C VAL A 43 -11.11 -0.60 -3.39
N ASN A 44 -11.71 -1.66 -2.84
CA ASN A 44 -13.12 -1.70 -2.45
C ASN A 44 -13.25 -2.30 -1.05
N PHE A 45 -13.82 -1.52 -0.13
CA PHE A 45 -13.91 -1.87 1.29
C PHE A 45 -15.21 -2.57 1.67
N THR A 46 -16.21 -2.61 0.79
CA THR A 46 -17.52 -3.24 1.02
C THR A 46 -17.56 -4.68 0.51
N LEU A 47 -16.70 -5.04 -0.44
CA LEU A 47 -16.61 -6.41 -0.95
C LEU A 47 -16.08 -7.39 0.11
N GLY A 48 -16.74 -8.54 0.21
CA GLY A 48 -16.25 -9.68 0.96
C GLY A 48 -14.99 -10.30 0.32
N GLU A 49 -14.19 -10.99 1.13
CA GLU A 49 -12.89 -11.58 0.73
C GLU A 49 -12.96 -12.46 -0.53
N ARG A 50 -13.99 -13.31 -0.65
CA ARG A 50 -14.17 -14.22 -1.80
C ARG A 50 -14.25 -13.48 -3.14
N SER A 51 -14.72 -12.23 -3.15
CA SER A 51 -14.81 -11.40 -4.36
C SER A 51 -13.44 -11.11 -4.97
N PHE A 52 -12.37 -11.18 -4.17
CA PHE A 52 -11.00 -10.96 -4.61
C PHE A 52 -10.36 -12.23 -5.20
N GLU A 53 -10.96 -13.39 -5.03
CA GLU A 53 -10.32 -14.66 -5.35
C GLU A 53 -10.07 -14.83 -6.85
N ALA A 54 -11.12 -14.70 -7.67
CA ALA A 54 -11.10 -15.05 -9.09
C ALA A 54 -10.10 -14.21 -9.90
N GLN A 55 -10.08 -12.90 -9.66
CA GLN A 55 -9.26 -11.97 -10.43
C GLN A 55 -7.93 -11.64 -9.75
N HIS A 56 -7.93 -11.42 -8.44
CA HIS A 56 -6.77 -10.89 -7.75
C HIS A 56 -5.88 -11.97 -7.13
N ILE A 57 -6.42 -12.82 -6.25
CA ILE A 57 -5.62 -13.85 -5.57
C ILE A 57 -5.09 -14.88 -6.58
N ARG A 58 -5.97 -15.37 -7.47
CA ARG A 58 -5.59 -16.27 -8.56
C ARG A 58 -4.61 -15.60 -9.53
N GLY A 59 -4.81 -14.31 -9.81
CA GLY A 59 -3.90 -13.54 -10.65
C GLY A 59 -2.49 -13.47 -10.09
N ILE A 60 -2.32 -13.28 -8.78
CA ILE A 60 -0.99 -13.28 -8.15
C ILE A 60 -0.28 -14.60 -8.36
N HIS A 61 -0.96 -15.73 -8.12
CA HIS A 61 -0.35 -17.04 -8.33
C HIS A 61 0.16 -17.21 -9.77
N LYS A 62 -0.63 -16.78 -10.76
CA LYS A 62 -0.27 -16.85 -12.18
C LYS A 62 0.91 -15.94 -12.53
N LEU A 63 0.89 -14.71 -12.00
CA LEU A 63 1.97 -13.74 -12.18
C LEU A 63 3.29 -14.19 -11.56
N ILE A 64 3.25 -14.81 -10.36
CA ILE A 64 4.41 -15.44 -9.74
C ILE A 64 4.94 -16.56 -10.65
N ASN A 65 4.07 -17.43 -11.15
CA ASN A 65 4.48 -18.52 -12.04
C ASN A 65 5.12 -17.99 -13.34
N HIS A 66 4.63 -16.87 -13.88
CA HIS A 66 5.29 -16.22 -15.02
C HIS A 66 6.68 -15.72 -14.67
N CYS A 67 6.87 -15.11 -13.50
CA CYS A 67 8.18 -14.68 -13.02
C CYS A 67 9.16 -15.84 -12.85
N LEU A 68 8.67 -16.97 -12.32
CA LEU A 68 9.41 -18.22 -12.16
C LEU A 68 9.73 -18.91 -13.49
N SER A 69 8.90 -18.73 -14.52
CA SER A 69 9.08 -19.32 -15.85
C SER A 69 10.08 -18.58 -16.75
N SER A 70 10.76 -17.56 -16.21
CA SER A 70 11.78 -16.78 -16.90
C SER A 70 12.91 -17.68 -17.42
N GLU A 71 13.30 -17.47 -18.67
CA GLU A 71 14.41 -18.19 -19.33
C GLU A 71 15.76 -17.51 -19.06
N ARG A 72 15.77 -16.47 -18.22
CA ARG A 72 16.98 -15.78 -17.78
C ARG A 72 17.74 -16.62 -16.73
N PRO A 73 19.01 -16.30 -16.44
CA PRO A 73 19.80 -17.03 -15.43
C PRO A 73 19.18 -17.05 -14.02
N SER A 74 18.26 -16.13 -13.72
CA SER A 74 17.49 -16.08 -12.47
C SER A 74 16.03 -15.75 -12.77
N PRO A 75 15.07 -16.19 -11.93
CA PRO A 75 13.68 -15.75 -12.03
C PRO A 75 13.54 -14.23 -12.06
N ALA A 76 12.47 -13.73 -12.67
CA ALA A 76 12.13 -12.32 -12.56
C ALA A 76 11.75 -11.98 -11.12
N ALA A 77 12.17 -10.81 -10.61
CA ALA A 77 11.80 -10.39 -9.27
C ALA A 77 10.32 -9.99 -9.21
N PHE A 78 9.65 -10.26 -8.10
CA PHE A 78 8.22 -9.98 -7.92
C PHE A 78 7.97 -8.99 -6.78
N TYR A 79 7.30 -7.88 -7.07
CA TYR A 79 6.99 -6.84 -6.10
C TYR A 79 5.47 -6.73 -5.96
N PHE A 80 4.96 -6.97 -4.76
CA PHE A 80 3.53 -6.85 -4.46
C PHE A 80 3.25 -5.65 -3.58
N CYS A 81 2.49 -4.68 -4.12
CA CYS A 81 2.05 -3.53 -3.35
C CYS A 81 0.94 -3.93 -2.37
N SER A 82 1.32 -4.08 -1.10
CA SER A 82 0.41 -4.37 0.01
C SER A 82 -0.01 -3.07 0.72
N SER A 83 -0.76 -3.19 1.81
CA SER A 83 -1.28 -2.06 2.58
C SER A 83 -1.06 -2.25 4.06
N ILE A 84 -0.92 -1.16 4.80
CA ILE A 84 -0.84 -1.17 6.26
C ILE A 84 -2.12 -1.74 6.92
N SER A 85 -3.24 -1.81 6.18
CA SER A 85 -4.50 -2.39 6.65
C SER A 85 -4.40 -3.88 7.03
N VAL A 86 -3.38 -4.59 6.54
CA VAL A 86 -3.12 -6.01 6.89
C VAL A 86 -2.76 -6.22 8.37
N ALA A 87 -2.47 -5.15 9.11
CA ALA A 87 -2.14 -5.20 10.53
C ALA A 87 -3.03 -4.28 11.38
N ALA A 88 -4.08 -3.68 10.81
CA ALA A 88 -4.84 -2.63 11.47
C ALA A 88 -5.86 -3.13 12.52
N ALA A 89 -6.05 -4.44 12.68
CA ALA A 89 -6.81 -5.04 13.78
C ALA A 89 -5.90 -5.66 14.87
N THR A 90 -4.59 -5.38 14.83
CA THR A 90 -3.66 -5.82 15.87
C THR A 90 -4.07 -5.25 17.22
N ARG A 91 -3.99 -6.07 18.28
CA ARG A 91 -4.28 -5.65 19.65
C ARG A 91 -3.30 -4.55 20.07
N LEU A 92 -3.84 -3.45 20.59
CA LEU A 92 -3.06 -2.27 20.96
C LEU A 92 -2.64 -2.27 22.43
N PRO A 93 -1.54 -1.57 22.80
CA PRO A 93 -0.60 -0.86 21.93
C PRO A 93 0.27 -1.83 21.11
N ALA A 94 0.66 -1.44 19.89
CA ALA A 94 1.47 -2.29 19.03
C ALA A 94 2.42 -1.49 18.11
N THR A 95 3.60 -2.07 17.89
CA THR A 95 4.52 -1.66 16.83
C THR A 95 4.70 -2.82 15.86
N ILE A 96 4.23 -2.64 14.62
CA ILE A 96 4.27 -3.68 13.59
C ILE A 96 5.66 -3.74 12.97
N ALA A 97 6.28 -4.92 13.01
CA ALA A 97 7.59 -5.14 12.42
C ALA A 97 7.52 -5.31 10.89
N GLU A 98 8.64 -5.01 10.20
CA GLU A 98 8.83 -5.35 8.78
C GLU A 98 9.04 -6.87 8.60
N ALA A 99 8.01 -7.64 8.92
CA ALA A 99 7.99 -9.11 8.96
C ALA A 99 6.59 -9.64 8.59
N PRO A 100 6.44 -10.96 8.34
CA PRO A 100 5.12 -11.57 8.15
C PRO A 100 4.18 -11.24 9.32
N ILE A 101 2.93 -10.90 9.02
CA ILE A 101 1.91 -10.75 10.07
C ILE A 101 1.61 -12.14 10.66
N PRO A 102 1.69 -12.31 12.00
CA PRO A 102 1.53 -13.62 12.64
C PRO A 102 0.16 -14.26 12.38
N GLU A 103 -0.92 -13.49 12.57
CA GLU A 103 -2.29 -14.02 12.50
C GLU A 103 -3.13 -13.28 11.46
N LEU A 104 -4.04 -14.01 10.81
CA LEU A 104 -4.97 -13.42 9.84
C LEU A 104 -5.96 -12.45 10.48
N SER A 105 -6.26 -12.65 11.77
CA SER A 105 -7.12 -11.80 12.59
C SER A 105 -6.59 -10.38 12.76
N TRP A 106 -5.28 -10.14 12.53
CA TRP A 106 -4.67 -8.82 12.65
C TRP A 106 -4.97 -7.93 11.45
N ALA A 107 -5.43 -8.49 10.33
CA ALA A 107 -5.96 -7.69 9.23
C ALA A 107 -7.26 -7.00 9.64
N GLN A 108 -7.43 -5.75 9.20
CA GLN A 108 -8.69 -5.04 9.37
C GLN A 108 -9.87 -5.92 8.90
N ASN A 109 -10.98 -5.85 9.61
CA ASN A 109 -12.17 -6.67 9.36
C ASN A 109 -12.92 -6.25 8.07
N MET A 110 -12.27 -6.39 6.91
CA MET A 110 -12.81 -6.08 5.59
C MET A 110 -12.11 -6.93 4.51
N GLY A 111 -12.82 -7.21 3.40
CA GLY A 111 -12.31 -8.09 2.35
C GLY A 111 -11.02 -7.58 1.69
N TYR A 112 -10.87 -6.27 1.52
CA TYR A 112 -9.62 -5.67 1.01
C TYR A 112 -8.40 -6.00 1.88
N ALA A 113 -8.47 -5.78 3.20
CA ALA A 113 -7.33 -6.02 4.08
C ALA A 113 -6.99 -7.50 4.20
N ARG A 114 -8.01 -8.36 4.34
CA ARG A 114 -7.83 -9.80 4.44
C ARG A 114 -7.26 -10.40 3.16
N SER A 115 -7.79 -10.02 1.99
CA SER A 115 -7.29 -10.51 0.70
C SER A 115 -5.84 -10.09 0.46
N LYS A 116 -5.46 -8.84 0.78
CA LYS A 116 -4.05 -8.39 0.74
C LYS A 116 -3.14 -9.24 1.64
N LEU A 117 -3.58 -9.57 2.86
CA LEU A 117 -2.80 -10.40 3.79
C LEU A 117 -2.65 -11.86 3.30
N VAL A 118 -3.70 -12.43 2.70
CA VAL A 118 -3.61 -13.74 2.03
C VAL A 118 -2.53 -13.71 0.95
N VAL A 119 -2.50 -12.65 0.16
CA VAL A 119 -1.49 -12.49 -0.90
C VAL A 119 -0.09 -12.28 -0.34
N GLU A 120 0.08 -11.54 0.76
CA GLU A 120 1.38 -11.44 1.44
C GLU A 120 1.93 -12.82 1.78
N ARG A 121 1.07 -13.75 2.26
CA ARG A 121 1.48 -15.13 2.56
C ARG A 121 1.90 -15.88 1.31
N ILE A 122 1.12 -15.79 0.22
CA ILE A 122 1.45 -16.45 -1.05
C ILE A 122 2.82 -15.97 -1.57
N VAL A 123 3.04 -14.66 -1.62
CA VAL A 123 4.29 -14.06 -2.09
C VAL A 123 5.46 -14.43 -1.18
N TYR A 124 5.27 -14.39 0.15
CA TYR A 124 6.29 -14.75 1.11
C TYR A 124 6.69 -16.23 1.02
N VAL A 125 5.72 -17.13 0.82
CA VAL A 125 5.99 -18.56 0.61
C VAL A 125 6.77 -18.77 -0.69
N ALA A 126 6.36 -18.12 -1.79
CA ALA A 126 7.09 -18.20 -3.05
C ALA A 126 8.55 -17.71 -2.90
N ALA A 127 8.77 -16.63 -2.17
CA ALA A 127 10.11 -16.10 -1.87
C ALA A 127 10.97 -17.08 -1.05
N LYS A 128 10.35 -17.82 -0.12
CA LYS A 128 11.05 -18.80 0.73
C LYS A 128 11.35 -20.12 0.04
N GLN A 129 10.49 -20.54 -0.89
CA GLN A 129 10.54 -21.87 -1.51
C GLN A 129 11.22 -21.87 -2.88
N THR A 130 11.56 -20.70 -3.43
CA THR A 130 12.17 -20.56 -4.74
C THR A 130 13.38 -19.63 -4.68
N SER A 131 14.13 -19.53 -5.78
CA SER A 131 15.21 -18.53 -5.93
C SER A 131 14.69 -17.14 -6.34
N MET A 132 13.38 -16.95 -6.44
CA MET A 132 12.78 -15.68 -6.85
C MET A 132 12.92 -14.63 -5.75
N THR A 133 13.50 -13.48 -6.11
CA THR A 133 13.45 -12.30 -5.24
C THR A 133 12.02 -11.77 -5.18
N ALA A 134 11.42 -11.73 -3.99
CA ALA A 134 10.11 -11.10 -3.80
C ALA A 134 10.12 -10.02 -2.72
N ARG A 135 9.39 -8.93 -2.95
CA ARG A 135 9.28 -7.80 -2.03
C ARG A 135 7.82 -7.34 -1.86
N ILE A 136 7.46 -7.02 -0.63
CA ILE A 136 6.10 -6.70 -0.17
C ILE A 136 6.15 -5.34 0.55
N PRO A 137 6.17 -4.21 -0.18
CA PRO A 137 5.95 -2.91 0.42
C PRO A 137 4.50 -2.77 0.91
N ARG A 138 4.30 -2.53 2.22
CA ARG A 138 3.03 -2.10 2.80
C ARG A 138 2.94 -0.58 2.75
N VAL A 139 2.01 -0.07 1.97
CA VAL A 139 1.85 1.37 1.75
C VAL A 139 0.83 1.97 2.73
N GLY A 140 1.18 3.13 3.29
CA GLY A 140 0.30 3.97 4.13
C GLY A 140 -0.75 4.76 3.31
N GLN A 141 -1.50 5.63 3.98
CA GLN A 141 -2.53 6.46 3.32
C GLN A 141 -1.90 7.64 2.57
N ASN A 142 -2.28 7.98 1.34
CA ASN A 142 -1.77 9.22 0.72
C ASN A 142 -2.59 10.45 1.15
N MET A 143 -1.97 11.64 1.13
CA MET A 143 -2.62 12.88 1.57
C MET A 143 -3.90 13.20 0.80
N ALA A 144 -3.92 12.97 -0.51
CA ALA A 144 -5.11 13.17 -1.34
C ALA A 144 -6.30 12.29 -0.87
N SER A 145 -6.06 11.02 -0.55
CA SER A 145 -7.09 10.13 -0.01
C SER A 145 -7.55 10.56 1.38
N ILE A 146 -6.64 11.04 2.23
CA ILE A 146 -6.98 11.57 3.56
C ILE A 146 -7.94 12.74 3.42
N LEU A 147 -7.63 13.71 2.54
CA LEU A 147 -8.47 14.89 2.33
C LEU A 147 -9.85 14.56 1.76
N LYS A 148 -9.94 13.57 0.87
CA LYS A 148 -11.24 13.11 0.33
C LYS A 148 -12.07 12.32 1.33
N SER A 149 -11.45 11.82 2.40
CA SER A 149 -12.11 10.96 3.40
C SER A 149 -12.15 11.57 4.80
N LEU A 150 -11.90 12.89 4.95
CA LEU A 150 -11.81 13.58 6.25
C LEU A 150 -12.87 13.23 7.32
N PRO A 151 -14.13 12.88 7.00
CA PRO A 151 -15.03 12.35 8.03
C PRO A 151 -14.67 10.94 8.55
N ALA A 152 -13.98 10.09 7.80
CA ALA A 152 -13.73 8.65 8.03
C ALA A 152 -12.30 8.28 8.44
N VAL A 153 -11.43 9.29 8.57
CA VAL A 153 -10.00 9.13 8.86
C VAL A 153 -9.79 8.95 10.37
N ASP A 154 -8.85 8.08 10.74
CA ASP A 154 -8.51 7.82 12.15
C ASP A 154 -7.74 9.01 12.77
N GLU A 155 -7.78 9.14 14.11
CA GLU A 155 -7.17 10.28 14.82
C GLU A 155 -5.66 10.42 14.60
N THR A 156 -4.95 9.30 14.44
CA THR A 156 -3.54 9.27 14.04
C THR A 156 -3.43 8.87 12.59
N ILE A 157 -2.81 9.73 11.78
CA ILE A 157 -2.72 9.54 10.35
C ILE A 157 -1.33 9.04 9.97
N ILE A 158 -1.28 7.82 9.44
CA ILE A 158 -0.05 7.24 8.93
C ILE A 158 -0.04 7.40 7.41
N ALA A 159 0.45 8.57 6.99
CA ALA A 159 0.48 8.94 5.60
C ALA A 159 1.64 8.25 4.86
N SER A 160 1.57 8.07 3.54
CA SER A 160 2.69 7.75 2.66
C SER A 160 3.26 9.05 2.07
N SER A 161 4.57 9.21 2.01
CA SER A 161 5.23 10.41 1.48
C SER A 161 5.18 10.56 -0.06
N GLY A 162 4.50 9.66 -0.76
CA GLY A 162 4.51 9.58 -2.22
C GLY A 162 5.80 8.92 -2.72
N TYR A 163 5.70 7.69 -3.24
CA TYR A 163 6.84 7.01 -3.83
C TYR A 163 7.12 7.59 -5.22
N ARG A 164 8.17 8.41 -5.34
CA ARG A 164 8.75 8.77 -6.64
C ARG A 164 9.73 7.66 -7.00
N GLY A 165 9.36 6.81 -7.95
CA GLY A 165 10.22 5.74 -8.47
C GLY A 165 11.44 6.34 -9.17
N GLU A 166 12.43 6.79 -8.40
CA GLU A 166 13.72 7.17 -8.93
C GLU A 166 14.56 5.93 -9.20
N ARG A 167 15.32 6.01 -10.29
CA ARG A 167 16.06 4.92 -10.91
C ARG A 167 16.80 4.07 -9.88
N ARG A 168 16.50 2.76 -9.90
CA ARG A 168 17.40 1.67 -9.49
C ARG A 168 18.18 1.98 -8.20
N SER A 169 17.48 2.29 -7.11
CA SER A 169 18.05 2.02 -5.79
C SER A 169 17.95 0.51 -5.59
N THR A 170 18.94 -0.24 -6.07
CA THR A 170 19.29 -1.50 -5.41
C THR A 170 19.34 -1.16 -3.92
N ILE A 171 18.46 -1.76 -3.13
CA ILE A 171 18.57 -1.71 -1.68
C ILE A 171 19.95 -2.29 -1.39
N GLU A 172 20.93 -1.43 -1.13
CA GLU A 172 22.31 -1.85 -0.90
C GLU A 172 22.33 -2.77 0.32
N GLY A 173 22.78 -4.00 0.09
CA GLY A 173 22.74 -5.11 1.03
C GLY A 173 22.80 -6.49 0.37
N ASP A 174 22.48 -6.59 -0.93
CA ASP A 174 22.39 -7.84 -1.69
C ASP A 174 23.56 -8.07 -2.67
N GLN A 175 24.82 -7.80 -2.26
CA GLN A 175 25.95 -8.33 -3.03
C GLN A 175 26.13 -9.83 -2.74
N PRO A 176 26.09 -10.72 -3.74
CA PRO A 176 26.36 -12.13 -3.54
C PRO A 176 27.86 -12.31 -3.32
N GLN A 177 28.29 -12.33 -2.06
CA GLN A 177 29.58 -12.92 -1.74
C GLN A 177 29.53 -14.40 -2.09
N ARG A 178 30.21 -14.77 -3.17
CA ARG A 178 30.55 -16.15 -3.51
C ARG A 178 31.40 -16.71 -2.38
N GLU A 179 30.78 -17.34 -1.39
CA GLU A 179 31.47 -18.32 -0.56
C GLU A 179 30.49 -19.26 0.13
N HIS A 180 30.75 -20.55 -0.06
CA HIS A 180 29.99 -21.67 0.46
C HIS A 180 30.06 -21.73 1.99
N LYS A 181 29.19 -20.98 2.68
CA LYS A 181 28.82 -21.24 4.07
C LYS A 181 27.31 -21.09 4.21
N LYS A 182 26.69 -21.98 4.99
CA LYS A 182 25.30 -21.91 5.43
C LYS A 182 25.03 -20.57 6.13
N VAL A 183 24.78 -19.53 5.36
CA VAL A 183 24.24 -18.27 5.80
C VAL A 183 22.78 -18.33 5.42
N VAL A 184 21.91 -18.51 6.41
CA VAL A 184 20.51 -18.11 6.26
C VAL A 184 20.57 -16.60 6.02
N GLN A 185 20.71 -16.19 4.75
CA GLN A 185 20.60 -14.80 4.38
C GLN A 185 19.26 -14.32 4.94
N ARG A 186 19.33 -13.25 5.72
CA ARG A 186 18.19 -12.67 6.43
C ARG A 186 17.26 -12.09 5.37
N PHE A 187 16.40 -12.94 4.82
CA PHE A 187 15.54 -12.64 3.66
C PHE A 187 14.60 -11.48 4.01
N ARG A 188 14.88 -10.29 3.49
CA ARG A 188 14.07 -9.09 3.73
C ARG A 188 13.01 -8.97 2.66
N CYS A 189 11.82 -9.52 2.96
CA CYS A 189 10.69 -9.52 2.04
C CYS A 189 9.70 -8.38 2.31
N PHE A 190 9.58 -7.91 3.55
CA PHE A 190 8.59 -6.91 3.94
C PHE A 190 9.22 -5.55 4.13
N PHE A 191 8.50 -4.51 3.71
CA PHE A 191 8.94 -3.12 3.79
C PHE A 191 7.75 -2.25 4.20
N HIS A 192 7.99 -1.21 4.99
CA HIS A 192 6.98 -0.22 5.31
C HIS A 192 7.24 1.07 4.51
N VAL A 193 6.34 1.38 3.59
CA VAL A 193 6.40 2.57 2.73
C VAL A 193 5.43 3.60 3.27
N GLN A 194 5.89 4.30 4.30
CA GLN A 194 5.12 5.25 5.09
C GLN A 194 5.97 6.49 5.35
N ASN A 195 5.30 7.59 5.67
CA ASN A 195 5.91 8.79 6.17
C ASN A 195 6.27 8.57 7.64
N ALA A 196 7.54 8.66 7.98
CA ALA A 196 7.98 8.54 9.37
C ALA A 196 7.60 9.74 10.23
N LYS A 197 7.28 10.88 9.60
CA LYS A 197 6.69 12.02 10.30
C LYS A 197 5.16 11.88 10.28
N THR A 198 4.62 11.37 11.37
CA THR A 198 3.18 11.27 11.60
C THR A 198 2.64 12.60 12.14
N PHE A 199 1.32 12.76 12.05
CA PHE A 199 0.60 13.90 12.61
C PHE A 199 -0.77 13.44 13.09
N ARG A 200 -1.40 14.25 13.93
CA ARG A 200 -2.70 13.99 14.55
C ARG A 200 -3.77 14.81 13.85
N LEU A 201 -4.89 14.17 13.54
CA LEU A 201 -5.98 14.78 12.81
C LEU A 201 -6.47 16.06 13.52
N ALA A 202 -6.88 15.92 14.78
CA ALA A 202 -7.49 17.01 15.55
C ALA A 202 -6.51 18.14 15.90
N GLU A 203 -5.27 17.79 16.21
CA GLU A 203 -4.27 18.73 16.73
C GLU A 203 -3.47 19.42 15.61
N ASP A 204 -3.23 18.74 14.49
CA ASP A 204 -2.35 19.24 13.44
C ASP A 204 -3.09 19.53 12.13
N LEU A 205 -3.85 18.56 11.61
CA LEU A 205 -4.45 18.66 10.27
C LEU A 205 -5.67 19.59 10.25
N LEU A 206 -6.60 19.47 11.21
CA LEU A 206 -7.79 20.35 11.23
C LEU A 206 -7.41 21.84 11.34
N PRO A 207 -6.46 22.25 12.20
CA PRO A 207 -5.97 23.63 12.19
C PRO A 207 -5.31 24.03 10.86
N ALA A 208 -4.53 23.14 10.24
CA ALA A 208 -3.92 23.42 8.93
C ALA A 208 -4.97 23.66 7.84
N LEU A 209 -6.03 22.85 7.80
CA LEU A 209 -7.14 23.02 6.86
C LEU A 209 -7.85 24.36 7.03
N ARG A 210 -8.09 24.80 8.28
CA ARG A 210 -8.64 26.14 8.56
C ARG A 210 -7.73 27.26 8.07
N ARG A 211 -6.41 27.13 8.30
CA ARG A 211 -5.43 28.10 7.77
C ARG A 211 -5.41 28.15 6.24
N SER A 212 -5.72 27.04 5.56
CA SER A 212 -5.92 27.00 4.10
C SER A 212 -7.29 27.55 3.64
N GLY A 213 -8.06 28.15 4.55
CA GLY A 213 -9.33 28.84 4.27
C GLY A 213 -10.54 27.91 4.17
N LEU A 214 -10.50 26.71 4.75
CA LEU A 214 -11.70 25.87 4.86
C LEU A 214 -12.48 26.18 6.13
N GLU A 215 -13.80 26.29 5.98
CA GLU A 215 -14.75 26.48 7.08
C GLU A 215 -15.48 25.17 7.35
N PHE A 216 -15.41 24.69 8.60
CA PHE A 216 -16.10 23.48 9.04
C PHE A 216 -16.20 23.42 10.57
N ASP A 217 -17.25 22.74 11.03
CA ASP A 217 -17.45 22.40 12.43
C ASP A 217 -16.70 21.11 12.79
N VAL A 218 -16.18 21.05 14.01
CA VAL A 218 -15.57 19.84 14.58
C VAL A 218 -16.54 19.27 15.60
N LEU A 219 -17.07 18.09 15.31
CA LEU A 219 -18.05 17.43 16.13
C LEU A 219 -17.42 16.25 16.89
N PRO A 220 -17.88 15.96 18.11
CA PRO A 220 -17.60 14.68 18.74
C PRO A 220 -18.04 13.53 17.84
N LYS A 221 -17.29 12.42 17.88
CA LYS A 221 -17.47 11.24 17.02
C LYS A 221 -18.92 10.73 16.94
N ARG A 222 -19.63 10.69 18.07
CA ARG A 222 -21.04 10.23 18.17
C ARG A 222 -22.08 11.25 17.66
N GLN A 223 -21.68 12.49 17.43
CA GLN A 223 -22.56 13.54 16.90
C GLN A 223 -22.43 13.69 15.38
N TRP A 224 -21.52 12.94 14.75
CA TRP A 224 -21.32 12.98 13.31
C TRP A 224 -22.46 12.23 12.59
N ASP A 225 -23.20 12.94 11.73
CA ASP A 225 -24.27 12.35 10.92
C ASP A 225 -23.81 12.17 9.46
N PRO A 226 -23.61 10.93 9.00
CA PRO A 226 -23.16 10.67 7.63
C PRO A 226 -24.15 11.16 6.56
N ARG A 227 -25.44 11.33 6.87
CA ARG A 227 -26.43 11.79 5.90
C ARG A 227 -26.28 13.28 5.55
N LYS A 228 -25.57 14.03 6.39
CA LYS A 228 -25.29 15.46 6.19
C LYS A 228 -23.94 15.72 5.51
N ASN A 229 -23.14 14.69 5.25
CA ASN A 229 -21.80 14.82 4.69
C ASN A 229 -21.61 13.83 3.52
N PRO A 230 -21.20 14.29 2.31
CA PRO A 230 -21.19 13.49 1.08
C PRO A 230 -20.22 12.30 1.03
N ALA A 231 -19.55 11.94 2.12
CA ALA A 231 -18.86 10.63 2.25
C ALA A 231 -19.84 9.42 2.31
N ILE A 232 -21.04 9.55 1.75
CA ILE A 232 -22.09 8.54 1.66
C ILE A 232 -21.59 7.25 0.99
N GLU A 233 -20.65 7.34 0.05
CA GLU A 233 -20.09 6.15 -0.62
C GLU A 233 -19.23 5.28 0.33
N LEU A 234 -18.74 5.84 1.43
CA LEU A 234 -17.98 5.11 2.45
C LEU A 234 -18.82 4.77 3.68
N LEU A 235 -20.10 5.13 3.70
CA LEU A 235 -20.96 5.11 4.89
C LEU A 235 -20.97 3.74 5.57
N ASP A 236 -21.10 2.65 4.83
CA ASP A 236 -21.05 1.27 5.36
C ASP A 236 -19.68 0.87 5.93
N PHE A 237 -18.58 1.42 5.38
CA PHE A 237 -17.23 1.25 5.96
C PHE A 237 -17.03 2.08 7.24
N SER A 238 -17.82 3.14 7.37
CA SER A 238 -17.60 4.23 8.30
C SER A 238 -18.52 4.12 9.52
N THR A 239 -19.72 3.57 9.39
CA THR A 239 -20.68 3.32 10.50
C THR A 239 -20.07 2.55 11.66
N ASP A 240 -19.30 1.49 11.38
CA ASP A 240 -18.61 0.69 12.40
C ASP A 240 -17.54 1.48 13.14
N LYS A 241 -17.09 2.61 12.59
CA LYS A 241 -16.07 3.45 13.21
C LYS A 241 -16.65 4.47 14.16
N TYR A 242 -17.85 5.02 13.96
CA TYR A 242 -18.31 6.21 14.68
C TYR A 242 -18.95 5.95 16.04
N ASP A 243 -19.71 4.87 16.19
CA ASP A 243 -20.42 4.56 17.43
C ASP A 243 -19.65 3.56 18.30
N ASN A 244 -18.41 3.93 18.67
CA ASN A 244 -17.60 3.15 19.59
C ASN A 244 -16.56 4.00 20.33
N ASP A 245 -16.11 3.47 21.47
CA ASP A 245 -15.03 4.02 22.30
C ASP A 245 -13.65 3.42 21.95
N ASN A 246 -13.52 2.81 20.76
CA ASN A 246 -12.25 2.25 20.33
C ASN A 246 -11.26 3.41 20.10
N PRO A 247 -10.04 3.39 20.71
CA PRO A 247 -9.02 4.45 20.57
C PRO A 247 -8.44 4.59 19.14
N GLY A 248 -9.11 4.05 18.12
CA GLY A 248 -8.67 4.06 16.74
C GLY A 248 -7.29 3.43 16.59
N ARG A 249 -6.43 4.09 15.81
CA ARG A 249 -5.05 3.65 15.55
C ARG A 249 -4.01 4.43 16.36
N VAL A 250 -4.41 5.18 17.38
CA VAL A 250 -3.51 6.09 18.12
C VAL A 250 -2.29 5.36 18.71
N TRP A 251 -2.46 4.10 19.10
CA TRP A 251 -1.41 3.26 19.67
C TRP A 251 -0.87 2.20 18.72
N LEU A 252 -1.15 2.34 17.42
CA LEU A 252 -0.61 1.48 16.37
C LEU A 252 0.49 2.23 15.64
N SER A 253 1.69 1.68 15.67
CA SER A 253 2.85 2.19 14.93
C SER A 253 3.45 1.10 14.05
N PHE A 254 4.31 1.50 13.12
CA PHE A 254 5.01 0.58 12.22
C PHE A 254 6.50 0.87 12.32
N GLU A 255 7.32 -0.17 12.43
CA GLU A 255 8.77 -0.03 12.35
C GLU A 255 9.16 0.54 10.98
N MET A 256 10.08 1.49 10.95
CA MET A 256 10.49 2.17 9.72
C MET A 256 11.93 1.83 9.30
N LYS A 257 12.33 0.55 9.42
CA LYS A 257 13.67 0.07 9.01
C LYS A 257 13.94 0.34 7.52
N THR A 258 12.91 0.49 6.69
CA THR A 258 13.07 0.85 5.26
C THR A 258 13.67 2.23 5.05
N GLN A 259 13.59 3.15 6.03
CA GLN A 259 14.19 4.49 5.90
C GLN A 259 15.70 4.46 5.70
N ALA A 260 16.39 3.56 6.40
CA ALA A 260 17.84 3.40 6.25
C ALA A 260 18.25 2.92 4.85
N ALA A 261 17.32 2.30 4.12
CA ALA A 261 17.55 1.75 2.79
C ALA A 261 17.03 2.65 1.65
N SER A 262 16.34 3.75 1.96
CA SER A 262 15.69 4.59 0.95
C SER A 262 15.77 6.07 1.33
N PRO A 263 16.58 6.87 0.60
CA PRO A 263 16.66 8.32 0.81
C PRO A 263 15.29 9.01 0.74
N ALA A 264 14.39 8.54 -0.14
CA ALA A 264 13.03 9.08 -0.30
C ALA A 264 12.13 8.89 0.94
N LEU A 265 12.52 8.02 1.88
CA LEU A 265 11.78 7.78 3.12
C LEU A 265 12.55 8.29 4.35
N SER A 266 13.82 8.67 4.19
CA SER A 266 14.67 9.12 5.28
C SER A 266 14.13 10.41 5.90
N GLY A 267 14.02 10.46 7.23
CA GLY A 267 13.52 11.63 7.96
C GLY A 267 12.03 11.95 7.83
N GLY A 268 11.33 11.32 6.87
CA GLY A 268 9.94 11.64 6.56
C GLY A 268 9.79 12.99 5.85
N VAL A 269 8.55 13.34 5.52
CA VAL A 269 8.16 14.61 4.90
C VAL A 269 7.30 15.38 5.89
N GLU A 270 7.65 16.65 6.16
CA GLU A 270 6.75 17.55 6.88
C GLU A 270 5.55 17.87 5.99
N LEU A 271 4.35 17.50 6.43
CA LEU A 271 3.13 17.63 5.64
C LEU A 271 2.27 18.81 6.09
N ILE A 272 2.30 19.15 7.37
CA ILE A 272 1.41 20.12 8.02
C ILE A 272 1.94 21.53 7.86
N GLU A 273 3.22 21.75 8.19
CA GLU A 273 3.82 23.09 8.20
C GLU A 273 4.49 23.47 6.87
N SER A 274 4.67 22.52 5.95
CA SER A 274 5.38 22.73 4.68
C SER A 274 4.59 23.49 3.61
N GLY A 275 3.34 23.87 3.91
CA GLY A 275 2.41 24.42 2.92
C GLY A 275 1.87 23.37 1.94
N LEU A 276 2.15 22.07 2.14
CA LEU A 276 1.59 21.01 1.28
C LEU A 276 0.08 20.90 1.42
N VAL A 277 -0.47 21.03 2.64
CA VAL A 277 -1.93 21.04 2.87
C VAL A 277 -2.60 22.11 2.00
N GLU A 278 -2.09 23.35 2.04
CA GLU A 278 -2.61 24.47 1.25
C GLU A 278 -2.57 24.17 -0.26
N LYS A 279 -1.44 23.65 -0.76
CA LYS A 279 -1.32 23.23 -2.17
C LYS A 279 -2.34 22.17 -2.56
N PHE A 280 -2.60 21.19 -1.70
CA PHE A 280 -3.63 20.18 -1.98
C PHE A 280 -5.03 20.80 -2.04
N ILE A 281 -5.36 21.69 -1.10
CA ILE A 281 -6.65 22.40 -1.09
C ILE A 281 -6.82 23.25 -2.35
N ASP A 282 -5.78 23.96 -2.78
CA ASP A 282 -5.81 24.75 -4.01
C ASP A 282 -6.08 23.88 -5.25
N VAL A 283 -5.44 22.71 -5.34
CA VAL A 283 -5.66 21.77 -6.44
C VAL A 283 -7.09 21.23 -6.42
N LEU A 284 -7.62 20.85 -5.25
CA LEU A 284 -8.99 20.35 -5.11
C LEU A 284 -10.02 21.44 -5.48
N ARG A 285 -9.82 22.67 -4.98
CA ARG A 285 -10.66 23.82 -5.33
C ARG A 285 -10.70 24.10 -6.82
N ARG A 286 -9.57 23.99 -7.52
CA ARG A 286 -9.50 24.29 -8.96
C ARG A 286 -10.11 23.21 -9.84
N ASN A 287 -10.02 21.94 -9.44
CA ASN A 287 -10.31 20.82 -10.33
C ASN A 287 -11.54 19.99 -9.94
N GLU A 288 -11.87 19.90 -8.66
CA GLU A 288 -12.88 18.94 -8.15
C GLU A 288 -14.06 19.60 -7.43
N TRP A 289 -13.86 20.77 -6.81
CA TRP A 289 -14.91 21.43 -6.00
C TRP A 289 -15.58 22.64 -6.67
N GLN A 290 -15.31 22.90 -7.97
CA GLN A 290 -16.02 23.92 -8.76
C GLN A 290 -17.25 23.39 -9.49
N SER A 291 -17.56 22.10 -9.38
CA SER A 291 -18.70 21.44 -10.05
C SER A 291 -19.88 21.29 -9.11
#